data_AF-A0A3L7RQU0-F1
#
_entry.id   AF-A0A3L7RQU0-F1
#
_cell.length_a   1.000
_cell.length_b   1.000
_cell.length_c   1.000
_cell.angle_alpha   90.00
_cell.angle_beta   90.00
_cell.angle_gamma   90.00
#
_symmetry.space_group_name_H-M   'P 1'
#
loop_
_entity.id
_entity.type
_entity.pdbx_description
1 polymer ?
#
loop_
_entity_poly.entity_id
_entity_poly.type
_entity_poly.pdbx_seq_one_letter_code
_entity_poly.pdbx_strand_id
1 'polypeptide(L)'
;MLLAVSEGSKQNAALPETIKLVMYAEPSHVDGFLFSASAQPNTVPDRAAVFRLGLQSMLGLFLAPLGRSGAKFHRPLSCSSRLEHGLIIILPGIEGCSSVNDSIARGLVAGQLSHAIQIIDWRRFRPWNPLHLAMQRHNRTQARVVAELIVNYQRDFPGQPVHLIGHSAGAGMALFVLEQLREDQAVTSVTLLSAAISRRFDVERLLGRTTAGIWNFYSPLDLPTVGIGTMLFGTMDRRHAVSAGALGFLTQNRSSMFSEDSQQQRPRLNQIPYQKSMARSWNFGGHFGSTNAVFVRDNIVPICRRC
;
A
#
# COMPACT_ATOMS: atom_id res chain seq x y z
N MET A 1 16.48 -58.49 -17.29
CA MET A 1 17.27 -58.58 -16.05
C MET A 1 17.95 -57.24 -15.83
N LEU A 2 17.45 -56.49 -14.82
CA LEU A 2 17.99 -55.33 -14.08
C LEU A 2 18.75 -54.20 -14.84
N LEU A 3 18.20 -52.97 -14.85
CA LEU A 3 18.54 -51.78 -14.00
C LEU A 3 19.91 -51.15 -14.37
N ALA A 4 20.06 -49.84 -14.60
CA ALA A 4 19.67 -48.77 -13.69
C ALA A 4 19.47 -47.40 -14.37
N VAL A 5 18.62 -46.62 -13.72
CA VAL A 5 18.30 -45.20 -13.90
C VAL A 5 19.44 -44.34 -13.35
N SER A 6 19.81 -43.24 -14.02
CA SER A 6 20.67 -42.19 -13.46
C SER A 6 19.89 -40.89 -13.35
N GLU A 7 19.97 -40.30 -12.17
CA GLU A 7 19.10 -39.27 -11.62
C GLU A 7 19.39 -37.86 -12.13
N GLY A 8 18.37 -37.01 -11.95
CA GLY A 8 18.36 -35.61 -12.34
C GLY A 8 18.99 -34.70 -11.28
N SER A 9 19.80 -33.77 -11.77
CA SER A 9 20.35 -32.66 -10.99
C SER A 9 19.31 -31.52 -10.91
N LYS A 10 18.51 -31.51 -9.85
CA LYS A 10 17.75 -30.32 -9.41
C LYS A 10 18.70 -29.37 -8.69
N GLN A 11 19.04 -28.25 -9.32
CA GLN A 11 19.65 -27.12 -8.63
C GLN A 11 18.59 -26.38 -7.81
N ASN A 12 18.60 -26.61 -6.50
CA ASN A 12 17.92 -25.77 -5.52
C ASN A 12 18.59 -24.39 -5.49
N ALA A 13 17.99 -23.41 -6.14
CA ALA A 13 18.33 -22.01 -5.92
C ALA A 13 17.75 -21.56 -4.58
N ALA A 14 18.62 -21.50 -3.56
CA ALA A 14 18.28 -20.90 -2.26
C ALA A 14 17.90 -19.42 -2.45
N LEU A 15 16.76 -19.02 -1.88
CA LEU A 15 16.33 -17.62 -1.82
C LEU A 15 17.34 -16.81 -0.97
N PRO A 16 17.72 -15.59 -1.38
CA PRO A 16 18.67 -14.78 -0.63
C PRO A 16 18.08 -14.29 0.70
N GLU A 17 18.85 -14.46 1.77
CA GLU A 17 18.65 -13.86 3.10
C GLU A 17 18.57 -12.33 3.02
N THR A 18 17.39 -11.73 2.83
CA THR A 18 17.23 -10.28 3.11
C THR A 18 15.81 -9.84 3.46
N ILE A 19 15.01 -10.74 4.03
CA ILE A 19 13.77 -10.33 4.71
C ILE A 19 13.87 -10.85 6.12
N LYS A 20 14.12 -9.93 7.08
CA LYS A 20 13.80 -10.19 8.47
C LYS A 20 12.28 -10.22 8.58
N LEU A 21 11.69 -11.35 8.18
CA LEU A 21 10.39 -11.77 8.65
C LEU A 21 10.59 -11.97 10.14
N VAL A 22 10.08 -11.03 10.94
CA VAL A 22 10.04 -11.24 12.38
C VAL A 22 8.90 -12.21 12.64
N MET A 23 9.15 -13.50 12.39
CA MET A 23 8.32 -14.58 12.89
C MET A 23 8.56 -14.64 14.39
N TYR A 24 7.58 -14.20 15.17
CA TYR A 24 7.67 -14.28 16.63
C TYR A 24 7.12 -15.62 17.11
N ALA A 25 7.96 -16.34 17.85
CA ALA A 25 7.55 -17.35 18.80
C ALA A 25 6.66 -16.74 19.89
N GLU A 26 5.64 -17.50 20.34
CA GLU A 26 4.97 -17.22 21.62
C GLU A 26 5.98 -17.33 22.77
N PRO A 27 5.90 -16.47 23.81
CA PRO A 27 5.25 -16.98 25.03
C PRO A 27 4.60 -15.93 25.98
N SER A 28 3.64 -16.47 26.74
CA SER A 28 3.25 -16.22 28.15
C SER A 28 3.15 -14.78 28.71
N HIS A 29 1.93 -14.46 29.15
CA HIS A 29 1.54 -13.42 30.11
C HIS A 29 2.05 -11.99 29.87
N VAL A 30 1.14 -11.13 29.40
CA VAL A 30 1.28 -9.68 29.53
C VAL A 30 -0.03 -9.12 30.08
N ASP A 31 0.07 -8.49 31.25
CA ASP A 31 -1.01 -7.80 31.95
C ASP A 31 -1.62 -6.65 31.12
N GLY A 32 -2.92 -6.49 31.34
CA GLY A 32 -3.83 -5.74 30.49
C GLY A 32 -3.64 -4.22 30.51
N PHE A 33 -3.48 -3.66 29.31
CA PHE A 33 -4.09 -2.39 28.94
C PHE A 33 -5.30 -2.70 28.06
N LEU A 34 -6.41 -3.00 28.71
CA LEU A 34 -7.71 -3.14 28.07
C LEU A 34 -8.09 -1.80 27.44
N PHE A 35 -8.03 -1.73 26.12
CA PHE A 35 -8.83 -0.79 25.36
C PHE A 35 -10.30 -1.15 25.61
N SER A 36 -10.97 -0.41 26.49
CA SER A 36 -12.43 -0.44 26.60
C SER A 36 -13.03 0.09 25.29
N ALA A 37 -13.37 -0.83 24.41
CA ALA A 37 -14.09 -0.55 23.16
C ALA A 37 -15.60 -0.59 23.43
N SER A 38 -16.12 0.46 24.05
CA SER A 38 -17.55 0.80 23.96
C SER A 38 -17.68 2.18 23.32
N ALA A 39 -17.20 2.34 22.09
CA ALA A 39 -17.50 3.53 21.30
C ALA A 39 -18.88 3.32 20.65
N GLN A 40 -19.88 4.05 21.13
CA GLN A 40 -21.20 4.07 20.51
C GLN A 40 -21.11 4.61 19.07
N PRO A 41 -21.81 4.01 18.10
CA PRO A 41 -21.61 4.27 16.67
C PRO A 41 -22.05 5.67 16.17
N ASN A 42 -22.53 6.56 17.05
CA ASN A 42 -23.16 7.84 16.66
C ASN A 42 -22.54 9.10 17.28
N THR A 43 -21.38 9.04 17.95
CA THR A 43 -20.75 10.27 18.46
C THR A 43 -20.03 10.99 17.33
N VAL A 44 -20.44 12.23 17.03
CA VAL A 44 -19.68 13.15 16.18
C VAL A 44 -18.22 13.14 16.64
N PRO A 45 -17.23 12.87 15.76
CA PRO A 45 -15.86 12.73 16.17
C PRO A 45 -15.39 14.04 16.85
N ASP A 46 -14.78 13.91 18.04
CA ASP A 46 -14.22 15.03 18.79
C ASP A 46 -13.30 15.85 17.87
N ARG A 47 -13.72 17.08 17.55
CA ARG A 47 -12.97 17.98 16.66
C ARG A 47 -11.54 18.18 17.15
N ALA A 48 -11.32 18.21 18.46
CA ALA A 48 -9.99 18.32 19.04
C ALA A 48 -9.16 17.06 18.77
N ALA A 49 -9.73 15.87 18.91
CA ALA A 49 -9.07 14.62 18.55
C ALA A 49 -8.70 14.54 17.05
N VAL A 50 -9.61 14.94 16.15
CA VAL A 50 -9.33 14.97 14.71
C VAL A 50 -8.20 15.96 14.39
N PHE A 51 -8.24 17.15 14.99
CA PHE A 51 -7.21 18.15 14.81
C PHE A 51 -5.85 17.65 15.34
N ARG A 52 -5.81 17.07 16.54
CA ARG A 52 -4.58 16.46 17.11
C ARG A 52 -4.01 15.38 16.20
N LEU A 53 -4.86 14.50 15.66
CA LEU A 53 -4.44 13.43 14.74
C LEU A 53 -3.81 14.00 13.46
N GLY A 54 -4.43 15.03 12.88
CA GLY A 54 -3.94 15.71 11.69
C GLY A 54 -2.60 16.42 11.93
N LEU A 55 -2.50 17.15 13.05
CA LEU A 55 -1.30 17.85 13.47
C LEU A 55 -0.14 16.89 13.77
N GLN A 56 -0.39 15.80 14.52
CA GLN A 56 0.63 14.78 14.79
C GLN A 56 1.16 14.12 13.51
N SER A 57 0.28 13.87 12.53
CA SER A 57 0.68 13.34 11.23
C SER A 57 1.57 14.31 10.47
N MET A 58 1.23 15.60 10.48
CA MET A 58 2.03 16.66 9.86
C MET A 58 3.39 16.82 10.55
N LEU A 59 3.43 16.88 11.89
CA LEU A 59 4.66 16.96 12.67
C LEU A 59 5.54 15.72 12.47
N GLY A 60 4.92 14.54 12.32
CA GLY A 60 5.60 13.30 12.03
C GLY A 60 6.43 13.34 10.75
N LEU A 61 6.08 14.15 9.75
CA LEU A 61 6.85 14.29 8.51
C LEU A 61 8.29 14.75 8.77
N PHE A 62 8.50 15.64 9.74
CA PHE A 62 9.84 16.11 10.11
C PHE A 62 10.72 15.01 10.73
N LEU A 63 10.09 13.94 11.26
CA LEU A 63 10.78 12.79 11.82
C LEU A 63 11.04 11.68 10.79
N ALA A 64 10.49 11.79 9.56
CA ALA A 64 10.64 10.75 8.53
C ALA A 64 12.10 10.39 8.21
N PRO A 65 13.07 11.34 8.16
CA PRO A 65 14.48 11.03 7.91
C PRO A 65 15.12 10.18 9.01
N LEU A 66 14.62 10.24 10.25
CA LEU A 66 15.13 9.48 11.40
C LEU A 66 14.67 8.01 11.35
N GLY A 67 13.82 7.65 10.39
CA GLY A 67 13.29 6.30 10.22
C GLY A 67 12.22 5.93 11.26
N ARG A 68 12.00 4.63 11.42
CA ARG A 68 10.93 4.09 12.27
C ARG A 68 11.39 3.98 13.73
N SER A 69 10.64 4.60 14.66
CA SER A 69 10.88 4.51 16.12
C SER A 69 9.82 3.65 16.86
N GLY A 70 8.80 3.14 16.16
CA GLY A 70 7.55 2.68 16.78
C GLY A 70 7.28 1.17 16.84
N ALA A 71 8.27 0.27 17.03
CA ALA A 71 8.05 -1.18 17.00
C ALA A 71 6.87 -1.66 17.90
N LYS A 72 6.67 -1.02 19.08
CA LYS A 72 5.56 -1.31 20.00
C LYS A 72 4.17 -0.97 19.42
N PHE A 73 4.04 0.06 18.59
CA PHE A 73 2.77 0.46 17.99
C PHE A 73 2.25 -0.57 16.97
N HIS A 74 3.15 -1.27 16.27
CA HIS A 74 2.77 -2.16 15.17
C HIS A 74 2.51 -3.59 15.57
N ARG A 75 3.10 -4.06 16.69
CA ARG A 75 2.89 -5.43 17.18
C ARG A 75 1.40 -5.80 17.32
N PRO A 76 0.52 -4.97 17.91
CA PRO A 76 -0.91 -5.29 17.98
C PRO A 76 -1.65 -5.14 16.65
N LEU A 77 -1.05 -4.53 15.62
CA LEU A 77 -1.70 -4.33 14.32
C LEU A 77 -1.63 -5.57 13.42
N SER A 78 -0.73 -6.51 13.69
CA SER A 78 -0.54 -7.73 12.89
C SER A 78 -0.87 -9.01 13.65
N CYS A 79 -1.64 -8.93 14.74
CA CYS A 79 -2.00 -10.11 15.54
C CYS A 79 -3.01 -11.01 14.82
N SER A 80 -3.04 -12.30 15.18
CA SER A 80 -3.88 -13.32 14.56
C SER A 80 -5.36 -12.93 14.53
N SER A 81 -5.89 -12.36 15.62
CA SER A 81 -7.28 -11.90 15.67
C SER A 81 -7.61 -10.85 14.61
N ARG A 82 -6.66 -10.02 14.19
CA ARG A 82 -6.88 -9.04 13.10
C ARG A 82 -6.73 -9.68 11.72
N LEU A 83 -5.87 -10.69 11.58
CA LEU A 83 -5.68 -11.44 10.33
C LEU A 83 -6.96 -12.18 9.92
N GLU A 84 -7.76 -12.64 10.88
CA GLU A 84 -9.08 -13.25 10.63
C GLU A 84 -10.11 -12.30 10.00
N HIS A 85 -9.87 -10.99 10.04
CA HIS A 85 -10.78 -9.96 9.52
C HIS A 85 -10.32 -9.30 8.22
N GLY A 86 -9.16 -9.70 7.68
CA GLY A 86 -8.56 -9.08 6.50
C GLY A 86 -7.11 -8.63 6.71
N LEU A 87 -6.45 -8.27 5.62
CA LEU A 87 -5.06 -7.81 5.60
C LEU A 87 -4.92 -6.51 4.80
N ILE A 88 -4.23 -5.54 5.36
CA ILE A 88 -3.80 -4.30 4.71
C ILE A 88 -2.28 -4.26 4.68
N ILE A 89 -1.71 -4.19 3.48
CA ILE A 89 -0.26 -4.04 3.27
C ILE A 89 0.02 -2.60 2.83
N ILE A 90 0.78 -1.89 3.64
CA ILE A 90 1.28 -0.55 3.36
C ILE A 90 2.69 -0.68 2.75
N LEU A 91 2.84 -0.16 1.53
CA LEU A 91 4.08 -0.12 0.77
C LEU A 91 4.62 1.31 0.77
N PRO A 92 5.72 1.58 1.50
CA PRO A 92 6.30 2.91 1.64
C PRO A 92 6.95 3.41 0.34
N GLY A 93 7.29 4.69 0.28
CA GLY A 93 8.10 5.23 -0.80
C GLY A 93 9.59 4.86 -0.66
N ILE A 94 10.45 5.60 -1.35
CA ILE A 94 11.92 5.40 -1.29
C ILE A 94 12.54 5.76 0.06
N GLU A 95 11.79 6.43 0.94
CA GLU A 95 12.13 6.66 2.34
C GLU A 95 11.95 5.40 3.21
N GLY A 96 11.23 4.40 2.69
CA GLY A 96 10.85 3.14 3.36
C GLY A 96 10.11 3.34 4.67
N CYS A 97 10.23 2.38 5.59
CA CYS A 97 9.51 2.44 6.86
C CYS A 97 9.88 3.70 7.66
N SER A 98 8.88 4.56 7.87
CA SER A 98 9.02 5.90 8.45
C SER A 98 7.71 6.36 9.09
N SER A 99 7.74 7.51 9.78
CA SER A 99 6.58 8.17 10.38
C SER A 99 5.45 8.50 9.39
N VAL A 100 5.76 8.64 8.09
CA VAL A 100 4.77 8.80 7.01
C VAL A 100 3.85 7.59 6.93
N ASN A 101 4.43 6.40 6.96
CA ASN A 101 3.71 5.14 6.86
C ASN A 101 3.01 4.80 8.17
N ASP A 102 3.58 5.20 9.31
CA ASP A 102 2.92 5.13 10.61
C ASP A 102 1.68 6.03 10.66
N SER A 103 1.70 7.18 9.98
CA SER A 103 0.54 8.06 9.84
C SER A 103 -0.59 7.38 9.07
N ILE A 104 -0.27 6.68 7.98
CA ILE A 104 -1.26 5.88 7.24
C ILE A 104 -1.88 4.83 8.18
N ALA A 105 -1.05 4.05 8.89
CA ALA A 105 -1.53 3.05 9.83
C ALA A 105 -2.40 3.65 10.95
N ARG A 106 -2.01 4.80 11.51
CA ARG A 106 -2.82 5.52 12.51
C ARG A 106 -4.17 5.95 11.95
N GLY A 107 -4.23 6.40 10.69
CA GLY A 107 -5.50 6.75 10.03
C GLY A 107 -6.43 5.56 9.87
N LEU A 108 -5.89 4.39 9.49
CA LEU A 108 -6.67 3.15 9.40
C LEU A 108 -7.22 2.71 10.77
N VAL A 109 -6.40 2.81 11.82
CA VAL A 109 -6.81 2.51 13.20
C VAL A 109 -7.86 3.51 13.70
N ALA A 110 -7.64 4.81 13.49
CA ALA A 110 -8.61 5.86 13.85
C ALA A 110 -9.92 5.72 13.08
N GLY A 111 -9.87 5.13 11.89
CA GLY A 111 -11.04 4.75 11.11
C GLY A 111 -11.72 3.48 11.59
N GLN A 112 -11.21 2.81 12.62
CA GLN A 112 -11.76 1.57 13.18
C GLN A 112 -11.82 0.42 12.15
N LEU A 113 -10.77 0.25 11.34
CA LEU A 113 -10.60 -0.98 10.56
C LEU A 113 -10.03 -2.08 11.46
N SER A 114 -10.71 -3.24 11.45
CA SER A 114 -10.34 -4.44 12.21
C SER A 114 -9.21 -5.25 11.55
N HIS A 115 -8.94 -5.02 10.27
CA HIS A 115 -7.99 -5.82 9.47
C HIS A 115 -6.58 -5.74 10.03
N ALA A 116 -5.77 -6.77 9.83
CA ALA A 116 -4.34 -6.70 10.12
C ALA A 116 -3.68 -5.61 9.26
N ILE A 117 -2.71 -4.89 9.81
CA ILE A 117 -1.95 -3.86 9.08
C ILE A 117 -0.48 -4.25 9.13
N GLN A 118 0.14 -4.40 7.96
CA GLN A 118 1.56 -4.68 7.80
C GLN A 118 2.21 -3.57 6.96
N ILE A 119 3.37 -3.07 7.41
CA ILE A 119 4.17 -2.11 6.63
C ILE A 119 5.43 -2.85 6.18
N ILE A 120 5.59 -3.04 4.87
CA ILE A 120 6.69 -3.83 4.30
C ILE A 120 7.74 -2.88 3.72
N ASP A 121 8.94 -2.85 4.32
CA ASP A 121 10.09 -2.16 3.73
C ASP A 121 10.68 -3.03 2.62
N TRP A 122 10.62 -2.54 1.38
CA TRP A 122 11.11 -3.23 0.20
C TRP A 122 12.48 -2.70 -0.25
N ARG A 123 13.07 -1.74 0.45
CA ARG A 123 14.34 -1.12 0.02
C ARG A 123 15.51 -2.06 0.23
N ARG A 124 16.53 -1.90 -0.61
CA ARG A 124 17.79 -2.64 -0.46
C ARG A 124 18.71 -2.09 0.64
N PHE A 125 18.70 -0.77 0.84
CA PHE A 125 19.61 -0.10 1.75
C PHE A 125 18.98 1.18 2.32
N ARG A 126 19.55 1.66 3.42
CA ARG A 126 19.15 2.89 4.13
C ARG A 126 20.32 3.90 4.10
N PRO A 127 20.07 5.21 4.28
CA PRO A 127 18.78 5.89 4.42
C PRO A 127 18.10 6.16 3.06
N TRP A 128 17.06 7.01 3.05
CA TRP A 128 16.32 7.46 1.86
C TRP A 128 17.22 7.63 0.64
N ASN A 129 16.96 6.87 -0.43
CA ASN A 129 17.77 6.94 -1.64
C ASN A 129 16.94 6.89 -2.94
N PRO A 130 17.01 7.91 -3.81
CA PRO A 130 16.28 7.93 -5.08
C PRO A 130 16.70 6.81 -6.05
N LEU A 131 17.87 6.19 -5.87
CA LEU A 131 18.31 5.05 -6.65
C LEU A 131 17.34 3.87 -6.57
N HIS A 132 16.53 3.74 -5.51
CA HIS A 132 15.49 2.70 -5.44
C HIS A 132 14.48 2.79 -6.59
N LEU A 133 14.24 3.98 -7.17
CA LEU A 133 13.43 4.12 -8.40
C LEU A 133 14.10 3.44 -9.61
N ALA A 134 15.42 3.34 -9.60
CA ALA A 134 16.22 2.77 -10.67
C ALA A 134 16.46 1.26 -10.58
N MET A 135 16.21 0.67 -9.42
CA MET A 135 16.52 -0.72 -9.14
C MET A 135 15.42 -1.69 -9.58
N GLN A 136 14.98 -1.61 -10.85
CA GLN A 136 13.82 -2.35 -11.33
C GLN A 136 13.89 -3.87 -11.05
N ARG A 137 15.06 -4.50 -11.22
CA ARG A 137 15.26 -5.93 -10.92
C ARG A 137 15.01 -6.26 -9.45
N HIS A 138 15.57 -5.44 -8.54
CA HIS A 138 15.34 -5.57 -7.10
C HIS A 138 13.86 -5.36 -6.79
N ASN A 139 13.25 -4.30 -7.34
CA ASN A 139 11.86 -3.95 -7.07
C ASN A 139 10.92 -5.08 -7.51
N ARG A 140 11.15 -5.69 -8.68
CA ARG A 140 10.38 -6.85 -9.13
C ARG A 140 10.60 -8.09 -8.27
N THR A 141 11.80 -8.28 -7.73
CA THR A 141 12.08 -9.38 -6.79
C THR A 141 11.30 -9.18 -5.48
N GLN A 142 11.30 -7.96 -4.93
CA GLN A 142 10.54 -7.65 -3.72
C GLN A 142 9.03 -7.74 -3.95
N ALA A 143 8.55 -7.32 -5.12
CA ALA A 143 7.15 -7.49 -5.51
C ALA A 143 6.71 -8.96 -5.47
N ARG A 144 7.57 -9.89 -5.93
CA ARG A 144 7.30 -11.32 -5.83
C ARG A 144 7.17 -11.79 -4.40
N VAL A 145 8.06 -11.34 -3.50
CA VAL A 145 7.97 -11.75 -2.09
C VAL A 145 6.69 -11.23 -1.44
N VAL A 146 6.29 -9.99 -1.73
CA VAL A 146 5.02 -9.46 -1.21
C VAL A 146 3.82 -10.23 -1.80
N ALA A 147 3.87 -10.61 -3.08
CA ALA A 147 2.84 -11.45 -3.69
C ALA A 147 2.76 -12.84 -3.03
N GLU A 148 3.89 -13.48 -2.72
CA GLU A 148 3.93 -14.74 -1.97
C GLU A 148 3.32 -14.60 -0.57
N LEU A 149 3.58 -13.48 0.12
CA LEU A 149 2.93 -13.18 1.41
C LEU A 149 1.41 -13.10 1.27
N ILE A 150 0.90 -12.44 0.22
CA ILE A 150 -0.53 -12.34 -0.06
C ILE A 150 -1.13 -13.72 -0.32
N VAL A 151 -0.47 -14.53 -1.15
CA VAL A 151 -0.94 -15.88 -1.49
C VAL A 151 -0.97 -16.79 -0.27
N ASN A 152 0.06 -16.72 0.59
CA ASN A 152 0.07 -17.45 1.85
C ASN A 152 -1.07 -16.99 2.77
N TYR A 153 -1.27 -15.67 2.91
CA TYR A 153 -2.39 -15.13 3.69
C TYR A 153 -3.75 -15.61 3.16
N GLN A 154 -3.97 -15.58 1.85
CA GLN A 154 -5.22 -16.03 1.23
C GLN A 154 -5.47 -17.53 1.40
N ARG A 155 -4.41 -18.34 1.43
CA ARG A 155 -4.49 -19.76 1.74
C ARG A 155 -4.88 -20.00 3.21
N ASP A 156 -4.26 -19.25 4.11
CA ASP A 156 -4.44 -19.44 5.55
C ASP A 156 -5.76 -18.80 6.06
N PHE A 157 -6.27 -17.78 5.37
CA PHE A 157 -7.52 -17.05 5.66
C PHE A 157 -8.40 -16.90 4.39
N PRO A 158 -8.96 -18.01 3.86
CA PRO A 158 -9.71 -17.98 2.61
C PRO A 158 -10.93 -17.06 2.68
N GLY A 159 -11.13 -16.26 1.64
CA GLY A 159 -12.25 -15.32 1.53
C GLY A 159 -12.07 -14.00 2.29
N GLN A 160 -11.02 -13.84 3.10
CA GLN A 160 -10.77 -12.58 3.80
C GLN A 160 -10.16 -11.52 2.88
N PRO A 161 -10.51 -10.23 3.06
CA PRO A 161 -10.11 -9.18 2.14
C PRO A 161 -8.62 -8.85 2.25
N VAL A 162 -8.00 -8.49 1.12
CA VAL A 162 -6.61 -8.03 1.05
C VAL A 162 -6.56 -6.66 0.38
N HIS A 163 -5.98 -5.65 1.03
CA HIS A 163 -5.83 -4.32 0.47
C HIS A 163 -4.36 -3.93 0.39
N LEU A 164 -3.96 -3.34 -0.74
CA LEU A 164 -2.64 -2.73 -0.90
C LEU A 164 -2.77 -1.20 -0.82
N ILE A 165 -1.91 -0.55 -0.05
CA ILE A 165 -1.80 0.91 -0.02
C ILE A 165 -0.35 1.27 -0.32
N GLY A 166 -0.10 1.86 -1.49
CA GLY A 166 1.24 2.27 -1.89
C GLY A 166 1.39 3.78 -1.91
N HIS A 167 2.43 4.32 -1.27
CA HIS A 167 2.79 5.73 -1.34
C HIS A 167 4.01 5.95 -2.25
N SER A 168 3.96 6.96 -3.12
CA SER A 168 5.09 7.34 -3.97
C SER A 168 5.64 6.15 -4.77
N ALA A 169 6.91 5.78 -4.60
CA ALA A 169 7.50 4.58 -5.21
C ALA A 169 6.81 3.26 -4.77
N GLY A 170 6.28 3.21 -3.55
CA GLY A 170 5.47 2.10 -3.04
C GLY A 170 4.17 1.90 -3.80
N ALA A 171 3.62 2.93 -4.44
CA ALA A 171 2.49 2.78 -5.37
C ALA A 171 2.90 1.99 -6.61
N GLY A 172 4.09 2.25 -7.16
CA GLY A 172 4.65 1.44 -8.24
C GLY A 172 4.95 0.01 -7.79
N MET A 173 5.41 -0.17 -6.55
CA MET A 173 5.58 -1.49 -5.94
C MET A 173 4.24 -2.24 -5.87
N ALA A 174 3.15 -1.59 -5.44
CA ALA A 174 1.82 -2.21 -5.39
C ALA A 174 1.38 -2.75 -6.77
N LEU A 175 1.64 -1.99 -7.83
CA LEU A 175 1.35 -2.43 -9.20
C LEU A 175 2.26 -3.57 -9.66
N PHE A 176 3.55 -3.55 -9.28
CA PHE A 176 4.45 -4.69 -9.54
C PHE A 176 4.03 -5.94 -8.76
N VAL A 177 3.46 -5.81 -7.57
CA VAL A 177 2.89 -6.94 -6.81
C VAL A 177 1.72 -7.55 -7.58
N LEU A 178 0.79 -6.72 -8.09
CA LEU A 178 -0.32 -7.22 -8.91
C LEU A 178 0.15 -7.96 -10.17
N GLU A 179 1.25 -7.53 -10.81
CA GLU A 179 1.83 -8.24 -11.96
C GLU A 179 2.27 -9.68 -11.60
N GLN A 180 2.53 -9.99 -10.33
CA GLN A 180 2.96 -11.33 -9.89
C GLN A 180 1.78 -12.23 -9.47
N LEU A 181 0.60 -11.66 -9.25
CA LEU A 181 -0.59 -12.43 -8.84
C LEU A 181 -1.28 -13.06 -10.06
N ARG A 182 -1.92 -14.20 -9.84
CA ARG A 182 -2.83 -14.82 -10.80
C ARG A 182 -4.27 -14.30 -10.63
N GLU A 183 -5.19 -14.64 -11.54
CA GLU A 183 -6.60 -14.17 -11.47
C GLU A 183 -7.32 -14.72 -10.25
N ASP A 184 -7.03 -15.99 -9.92
CA ASP A 184 -7.52 -16.70 -8.73
C ASP A 184 -6.89 -16.20 -7.41
N GLN A 185 -5.99 -15.22 -7.48
CA GLN A 185 -5.27 -14.63 -6.34
C GLN A 185 -5.51 -13.12 -6.24
N ALA A 186 -6.65 -12.65 -6.75
CA ALA A 186 -7.00 -11.23 -6.75
C ALA A 186 -7.01 -10.66 -5.32
N VAL A 187 -6.47 -9.46 -5.15
CA VAL A 187 -6.64 -8.66 -3.93
C VAL A 187 -8.00 -7.96 -3.96
N THR A 188 -8.48 -7.46 -2.83
CA THR A 188 -9.74 -6.72 -2.78
C THR A 188 -9.61 -5.36 -3.46
N SER A 189 -8.65 -4.54 -3.04
CA SER A 189 -8.45 -3.20 -3.59
C SER A 189 -7.00 -2.76 -3.55
N VAL A 190 -6.62 -1.86 -4.45
CA VAL A 190 -5.33 -1.15 -4.38
C VAL A 190 -5.55 0.36 -4.31
N THR A 191 -4.93 1.02 -3.33
CA THR A 191 -4.89 2.48 -3.21
C THR A 191 -3.49 3.00 -3.48
N LEU A 192 -3.36 3.91 -4.44
CA LEU A 192 -2.13 4.54 -4.89
C LEU A 192 -2.16 6.01 -4.45
N LEU A 193 -1.16 6.41 -3.66
CA LEU A 193 -1.02 7.75 -3.11
C LEU A 193 0.20 8.42 -3.74
N SER A 194 0.01 9.48 -4.53
CA SER A 194 1.12 10.21 -5.17
C SER A 194 2.06 9.29 -6.00
N ALA A 195 1.48 8.39 -6.80
CA ALA A 195 2.21 7.30 -7.44
C ALA A 195 3.44 7.73 -8.29
N ALA A 196 4.63 7.25 -7.91
CA ALA A 196 5.89 7.52 -8.63
C ALA A 196 6.14 6.52 -9.78
N ILE A 197 5.11 6.24 -10.58
CA ILE A 197 5.16 5.38 -11.77
C ILE A 197 4.73 6.19 -13.00
N SER A 198 5.12 5.77 -14.21
CA SER A 198 4.78 6.51 -15.42
C SER A 198 3.27 6.54 -15.67
N ARG A 199 2.80 7.64 -16.25
CA ARG A 199 1.39 7.82 -16.62
C ARG A 199 0.91 6.84 -17.68
N ARG A 200 1.83 6.27 -18.46
CA ARG A 200 1.54 5.32 -19.55
C ARG A 200 1.62 3.86 -19.09
N PHE A 201 1.88 3.61 -17.81
CA PHE A 201 1.85 2.26 -17.27
C PHE A 201 0.45 1.68 -17.48
N ASP A 202 0.38 0.47 -18.04
CA ASP A 202 -0.89 -0.21 -18.31
C ASP A 202 -1.43 -0.78 -16.99
N VAL A 203 -2.30 0.00 -16.36
CA VAL A 203 -3.03 -0.36 -15.13
C VAL A 203 -4.27 -1.19 -15.46
N GLU A 204 -4.85 -1.01 -16.65
CA GLU A 204 -6.09 -1.68 -17.07
C GLU A 204 -5.90 -3.21 -17.09
N ARG A 205 -4.75 -3.70 -17.60
CA ARG A 205 -4.41 -5.14 -17.54
C ARG A 205 -4.32 -5.72 -16.13
N LEU A 206 -4.21 -4.89 -15.09
CA LEU A 206 -4.10 -5.31 -13.69
C LEU A 206 -5.44 -5.30 -12.97
N LEU A 207 -6.51 -4.78 -13.58
CA LEU A 207 -7.83 -4.71 -12.92
C LEU A 207 -8.39 -6.10 -12.61
N GLY A 208 -8.12 -7.10 -13.44
CA GLY A 208 -8.45 -8.51 -13.18
C GLY A 208 -7.69 -9.14 -12.01
N ARG A 209 -6.73 -8.43 -11.42
CA ARG A 209 -6.03 -8.82 -10.17
C ARG A 209 -6.65 -8.18 -8.93
N THR A 210 -7.79 -7.52 -9.10
CA THR A 210 -8.53 -6.86 -8.02
C THR A 210 -10.01 -7.21 -8.10
N THR A 211 -10.70 -7.35 -6.97
CA THR A 211 -12.17 -7.56 -6.99
C THR A 211 -12.92 -6.24 -7.03
N ALA A 212 -12.44 -5.20 -6.36
CA ALA A 212 -13.10 -3.90 -6.29
C ALA A 212 -12.48 -2.81 -7.17
N GLY A 213 -11.19 -2.96 -7.52
CA GLY A 213 -10.49 -2.03 -8.42
C GLY A 213 -9.25 -1.37 -7.81
N ILE A 214 -8.82 -0.29 -8.48
CA ILE A 214 -7.62 0.47 -8.15
C ILE A 214 -8.01 1.95 -8.00
N TRP A 215 -7.56 2.60 -6.93
CA TRP A 215 -7.81 4.01 -6.64
C TRP A 215 -6.50 4.79 -6.70
N ASN A 216 -6.40 5.77 -7.58
CA ASN A 216 -5.24 6.64 -7.70
C ASN A 216 -5.57 8.04 -7.20
N PHE A 217 -5.02 8.44 -6.06
CA PHE A 217 -5.07 9.80 -5.56
C PHE A 217 -3.85 10.57 -6.08
N TYR A 218 -4.09 11.60 -6.88
CA TYR A 218 -3.05 12.36 -7.55
C TYR A 218 -3.27 13.87 -7.42
N SER A 219 -2.21 14.65 -7.54
CA SER A 219 -2.26 16.09 -7.36
C SER A 219 -1.24 16.83 -8.24
N PRO A 220 -1.67 17.79 -9.08
CA PRO A 220 -0.74 18.66 -9.79
C PRO A 220 0.15 19.50 -8.85
N LEU A 221 -0.29 19.72 -7.60
CA LEU A 221 0.52 20.40 -6.58
C LEU A 221 1.72 19.55 -6.11
N ASP A 222 1.77 18.27 -6.47
CA ASP A 222 2.90 17.36 -6.23
C ASP A 222 3.93 17.36 -7.39
N LEU A 223 3.74 18.20 -8.42
CA LEU A 223 4.72 18.37 -9.50
C LEU A 223 6.14 18.69 -8.99
N PRO A 224 6.35 19.55 -7.97
CA PRO A 224 7.70 19.85 -7.50
C PRO A 224 8.45 18.66 -6.90
N THR A 225 7.73 17.69 -6.30
CA THR A 225 8.36 16.53 -5.66
C THR A 225 8.35 15.33 -6.59
N VAL A 226 7.19 14.73 -6.82
CA VAL A 226 7.14 13.51 -7.64
C VAL A 226 7.30 13.82 -9.12
N GLY A 227 6.82 14.97 -9.61
CA GLY A 227 6.96 15.34 -11.03
C GLY A 227 8.42 15.56 -11.45
N ILE A 228 9.11 16.50 -10.81
CA ILE A 228 10.52 16.80 -11.08
C ILE A 228 11.41 15.63 -10.66
N GLY A 229 11.14 15.01 -9.51
CA GLY A 229 11.89 13.86 -9.02
C GLY A 229 11.91 12.70 -10.02
N THR A 230 10.77 12.34 -10.61
CA THR A 230 10.73 11.26 -11.61
C THR A 230 11.23 11.67 -12.98
N MET A 231 11.29 12.97 -13.31
CA MET A 231 11.99 13.44 -14.51
C MET A 231 13.51 13.28 -14.36
N LEU A 232 14.06 13.57 -13.18
CA LEU A 232 15.51 13.46 -12.91
C LEU A 232 15.97 12.02 -12.71
N PHE A 233 15.30 11.25 -11.86
CA PHE A 233 15.74 9.90 -11.46
C PHE A 233 15.01 8.76 -12.17
N GLY A 234 13.98 9.09 -12.94
CA GLY A 234 13.07 8.12 -13.57
C GLY A 234 11.97 7.66 -12.62
N THR A 235 10.84 7.24 -13.19
CA THR A 235 9.75 6.55 -12.50
C THR A 235 10.14 5.13 -12.09
N MET A 236 9.30 4.46 -11.29
CA MET A 236 9.45 3.05 -10.90
C MET A 236 9.58 2.09 -12.09
N ASP A 237 8.96 2.41 -13.23
CA ASP A 237 9.06 1.69 -14.50
C ASP A 237 10.11 2.29 -15.46
N ARG A 238 11.06 3.06 -14.93
CA ARG A 238 12.26 3.59 -15.60
C ARG A 238 12.00 4.60 -16.73
N ARG A 239 10.94 5.38 -16.62
CA ARG A 239 10.65 6.48 -17.55
C ARG A 239 11.02 7.82 -16.92
N HIS A 240 11.80 8.63 -17.63
CA HIS A 240 12.10 10.01 -17.21
C HIS A 240 10.96 10.93 -17.65
N ALA A 241 9.90 10.99 -16.86
CA ALA A 241 8.68 11.71 -17.18
C ALA A 241 7.93 12.11 -15.92
N VAL A 242 6.94 13.01 -16.06
CA VAL A 242 5.98 13.31 -14.99
C VAL A 242 5.19 12.06 -14.64
N SER A 243 5.06 11.76 -13.34
CA SER A 243 4.42 10.55 -12.83
C SER A 243 2.89 10.61 -12.82
N ALA A 244 2.26 9.45 -12.64
CA ALA A 244 0.81 9.33 -12.42
C ALA A 244 0.35 9.95 -11.09
N GLY A 245 1.24 10.11 -10.11
CA GLY A 245 0.96 10.80 -8.85
C GLY A 245 0.77 12.31 -8.99
N ALA A 246 1.37 12.92 -10.02
CA ALA A 246 1.18 14.33 -10.30
C ALA A 246 -0.04 14.59 -11.20
N LEU A 247 -0.21 13.81 -12.27
CA LEU A 247 -1.18 14.12 -13.34
C LEU A 247 -2.13 12.97 -13.71
N GLY A 248 -2.18 11.91 -12.91
CA GLY A 248 -2.97 10.72 -13.22
C GLY A 248 -2.40 9.87 -14.35
N PHE A 249 -2.92 8.66 -14.48
CA PHE A 249 -2.68 7.75 -15.59
C PHE A 249 -3.39 8.23 -16.87
N LEU A 250 -2.77 7.94 -18.01
CA LEU A 250 -3.36 8.06 -19.32
C LEU A 250 -4.11 6.74 -19.61
N THR A 251 -5.42 6.72 -19.41
CA THR A 251 -6.24 5.56 -19.77
C THR A 251 -6.17 5.33 -21.28
N GLN A 252 -5.77 4.12 -21.70
CA GLN A 252 -5.57 3.79 -23.12
C GLN A 252 -6.84 3.29 -23.82
N ASN A 253 -7.91 2.95 -23.09
CA ASN A 253 -9.12 2.37 -23.69
C ASN A 253 -10.29 3.37 -23.75
N ARG A 254 -10.58 3.82 -24.98
CA ARG A 254 -11.81 4.52 -25.40
C ARG A 254 -13.01 3.55 -25.55
N SER A 255 -12.85 2.29 -25.19
CA SER A 255 -13.80 1.20 -25.46
C SER A 255 -14.87 1.00 -24.39
N SER A 256 -14.84 1.72 -23.27
CA SER A 256 -15.91 1.67 -22.25
C SER A 256 -17.09 2.62 -22.55
N MET A 257 -17.17 3.19 -23.76
CA MET A 257 -18.27 4.09 -24.16
C MET A 257 -19.50 3.34 -24.71
N PHE A 258 -19.41 2.01 -24.91
CA PHE A 258 -20.47 1.21 -25.54
C PHE A 258 -20.63 -0.17 -24.90
N SER A 259 -21.00 -0.24 -23.62
CA SER A 259 -21.50 -1.49 -23.02
C SER A 259 -22.37 -1.15 -21.80
N GLU A 260 -23.66 -0.90 -22.02
CA GLU A 260 -24.66 -0.68 -20.96
C GLU A 260 -25.20 -2.00 -20.34
N ASP A 261 -24.70 -3.17 -20.73
CA ASP A 261 -25.20 -4.44 -20.23
C ASP A 261 -24.22 -5.14 -19.29
N SER A 262 -24.45 -4.95 -17.99
CA SER A 262 -24.46 -5.95 -16.90
C SER A 262 -24.10 -5.30 -15.56
N GLN A 263 -25.02 -5.38 -14.60
CA GLN A 263 -24.95 -4.79 -13.24
C GLN A 263 -23.84 -5.36 -12.32
N GLN A 264 -22.87 -6.10 -12.85
CA GLN A 264 -21.67 -6.44 -12.09
C GLN A 264 -20.69 -5.28 -12.18
N GLN A 265 -20.51 -4.57 -11.06
CA GLN A 265 -19.47 -3.56 -10.87
C GLN A 265 -18.10 -4.20 -11.13
N ARG A 266 -17.65 -4.16 -12.38
CA ARG A 266 -16.32 -4.64 -12.76
C ARG A 266 -15.26 -3.78 -12.05
N PRO A 267 -14.13 -4.38 -11.64
CA PRO A 267 -13.02 -3.62 -11.08
C PRO A 267 -12.58 -2.56 -12.10
N ARG A 268 -12.40 -1.33 -11.63
CA ARG A 268 -12.06 -0.17 -12.48
C ARG A 268 -10.94 0.66 -11.87
N LEU A 269 -10.25 1.42 -12.72
CA LEU A 269 -9.34 2.47 -12.28
C LEU A 269 -10.13 3.72 -11.90
N ASN A 270 -10.12 4.06 -10.61
CA ASN A 270 -10.72 5.27 -10.06
C ASN A 270 -9.62 6.33 -9.90
N GLN A 271 -9.59 7.33 -10.78
CA GLN A 271 -8.64 8.44 -10.70
C GLN A 271 -9.26 9.60 -9.91
N ILE A 272 -8.70 9.90 -8.74
CA ILE A 272 -9.22 10.93 -7.84
C ILE A 272 -8.22 12.10 -7.83
N PRO A 273 -8.49 13.18 -8.60
CA PRO A 273 -7.67 14.37 -8.54
C PRO A 273 -7.81 15.05 -7.18
N TYR A 274 -6.76 15.75 -6.78
CA TYR A 274 -6.82 16.66 -5.64
C TYR A 274 -7.98 17.67 -5.81
N GLN A 275 -8.77 17.80 -4.76
CA GLN A 275 -9.83 18.79 -4.65
C GLN A 275 -9.57 19.65 -3.42
N LYS A 276 -9.88 20.96 -3.49
CA LYS A 276 -9.68 21.88 -2.36
C LYS A 276 -10.40 21.44 -1.08
N SER A 277 -11.50 20.69 -1.20
CA SER A 277 -12.23 20.09 -0.08
C SER A 277 -11.38 19.12 0.75
N MET A 278 -10.39 18.46 0.14
CA MET A 278 -9.50 17.50 0.81
C MET A 278 -8.59 18.17 1.85
N ALA A 279 -8.38 19.49 1.77
CA ALA A 279 -7.68 20.27 2.78
C ALA A 279 -8.35 20.18 4.17
N ARG A 280 -9.68 19.94 4.21
CA ARG A 280 -10.41 19.70 5.47
C ARG A 280 -9.94 18.44 6.19
N SER A 281 -9.39 17.50 5.44
CA SER A 281 -8.77 16.28 5.94
C SER A 281 -7.24 16.33 5.92
N TRP A 282 -6.66 17.55 5.97
CA TRP A 282 -5.21 17.79 6.04
C TRP A 282 -4.39 17.34 4.82
N ASN A 283 -5.05 17.00 3.72
CA ASN A 283 -4.39 16.84 2.44
C ASN A 283 -4.39 18.18 1.71
N PHE A 284 -3.24 18.85 1.64
CA PHE A 284 -3.08 20.13 0.94
C PHE A 284 -2.56 19.96 -0.49
N GLY A 285 -2.57 18.73 -1.01
CA GLY A 285 -2.18 18.39 -2.38
C GLY A 285 -0.67 18.19 -2.60
N GLY A 286 0.17 18.44 -1.60
CA GLY A 286 1.60 18.09 -1.65
C GLY A 286 1.86 16.59 -1.50
N HIS A 287 3.12 16.18 -1.69
CA HIS A 287 3.56 14.77 -1.75
C HIS A 287 3.13 13.87 -0.58
N PHE A 288 3.00 14.47 0.61
CA PHE A 288 2.66 13.76 1.85
C PHE A 288 1.25 14.09 2.34
N GLY A 289 0.48 14.92 1.64
CA GLY A 289 -0.86 15.31 2.07
C GLY A 289 -1.80 14.10 2.14
N SER A 290 -1.71 13.20 1.16
CA SER A 290 -2.51 11.98 1.06
C SER A 290 -2.14 10.89 2.08
N THR A 291 -1.02 11.04 2.80
CA THR A 291 -0.59 10.10 3.86
C THR A 291 -0.99 10.58 5.26
N ASN A 292 -1.63 11.76 5.38
CA ASN A 292 -2.09 12.27 6.67
C ASN A 292 -3.17 11.34 7.26
N ALA A 293 -3.06 11.00 8.54
CA ALA A 293 -3.98 10.06 9.18
C ALA A 293 -5.45 10.48 9.09
N VAL A 294 -5.76 11.78 9.10
CA VAL A 294 -7.14 12.27 8.92
C VAL A 294 -7.62 12.00 7.49
N PHE A 295 -6.79 12.28 6.48
CA PHE A 295 -7.10 11.96 5.08
C PHE A 295 -7.35 10.47 4.89
N VAL A 296 -6.46 9.63 5.44
CA VAL A 296 -6.58 8.16 5.37
C VAL A 296 -7.87 7.69 6.03
N ARG A 297 -8.19 8.19 7.23
CA ARG A 297 -9.44 7.88 7.94
C ARG A 297 -10.68 8.24 7.11
N ASP A 298 -10.68 9.42 6.51
CA ASP A 298 -11.89 9.96 5.87
C ASP A 298 -12.07 9.49 4.42
N ASN A 299 -10.99 9.16 3.72
CA ASN A 299 -11.02 8.89 2.27
C ASN A 299 -10.57 7.48 1.88
N ILE A 300 -9.65 6.87 2.64
CA ILE A 300 -9.11 5.54 2.31
C ILE A 300 -9.87 4.44 3.05
N VAL A 301 -10.18 4.64 4.34
CA VAL A 301 -10.94 3.64 5.12
C VAL A 301 -12.29 3.27 4.47
N PRO A 302 -13.07 4.21 3.90
CA PRO A 302 -14.29 3.85 3.18
C PRO A 302 -14.04 2.93 1.97
N ILE A 303 -12.89 3.03 1.30
CA ILE A 303 -12.52 2.12 0.20
C ILE A 303 -12.32 0.71 0.75
N CYS A 304 -11.60 0.57 1.87
CA CYS A 304 -11.36 -0.74 2.48
C CYS A 304 -12.61 -1.39 3.11
N ARG A 305 -13.70 -0.64 3.32
CA ARG A 305 -14.95 -1.16 3.92
C ARG A 305 -16.01 -1.60 2.93
N ARG A 306 -16.01 -1.03 1.72
CA ARG A 306 -17.11 -1.17 0.75
C ARG A 306 -17.03 -2.45 -0.08
N CYS A 307 -16.12 -3.35 0.25
CA CYS A 307 -15.71 -4.46 -0.60
C CYS A 307 -15.75 -5.77 0.16
#